data_AF-A0A819ZDM1-F1
#
_entry.id   AF-A0A819ZDM1-F1
#
_cell.length_a   1.000
_cell.length_b   1.000
_cell.length_c   1.000
_cell.angle_alpha   90.00
_cell.angle_beta   90.00
_cell.angle_gamma   90.00
#
_symmetry.space_group_name_H-M   'P 1'
#
loop_
_entity.id
_entity.type
_entity.pdbx_description
1 polymer ?
#
loop_
_entity_poly.entity_id
_entity_poly.type
_entity_poly.pdbx_seq_one_letter_code
_entity_poly.pdbx_strand_id
1 'polypeptide(L)'
;MTTIKYIRPFLRFVHGSLPSNSQRFLHVERRKDHLRLIDKNDTIDFHYIWLRHNCFEIGKSIHPQTGERIVDCAEIPSTIEPEHVELIDNEQKLKIVWSKDHTSLFDLSYLLANAYGKNRIETKKPQTKIEDIEFIYNKNEYDTYLRNCAERLKKFGLVVVRQRGLDTEELM
;
A
#
# COMPACT_ATOMS: atom_id res chain seq x y z
N MET A 1 -27.87 -11.92 40.62
CA MET A 1 -27.94 -12.69 39.36
C MET A 1 -28.71 -11.85 38.35
N THR A 2 -27.99 -11.08 37.53
CA THR A 2 -28.61 -10.24 36.49
C THR A 2 -27.75 -10.38 35.24
N THR A 3 -28.26 -11.12 34.27
CA THR A 3 -27.60 -11.40 32.99
C THR A 3 -27.67 -10.16 32.10
N ILE A 4 -26.56 -9.44 31.96
CA ILE A 4 -26.44 -8.36 30.98
C ILE A 4 -26.15 -9.00 29.62
N LYS A 5 -27.14 -8.93 28.72
CA LYS A 5 -26.99 -9.24 27.30
C LYS A 5 -26.04 -8.21 26.67
N TYR A 6 -24.79 -8.58 26.44
CA TYR A 6 -23.88 -7.76 25.66
C TYR A 6 -24.30 -7.78 24.18
N ILE A 7 -24.65 -6.60 23.70
CA ILE A 7 -24.91 -6.28 22.30
C ILE A 7 -23.57 -6.38 21.58
N ARG A 8 -23.43 -7.37 20.68
CA ARG A 8 -22.25 -7.54 19.82
C ARG A 8 -22.08 -6.29 18.94
N PRO A 9 -20.86 -5.81 18.70
CA PRO A 9 -20.63 -4.75 17.72
C PRO A 9 -21.09 -5.25 16.35
N PHE A 10 -21.94 -4.43 15.76
CA PHE A 10 -22.61 -4.58 14.49
C PHE A 10 -21.57 -4.62 13.35
N LEU A 11 -20.96 -5.79 13.10
CA LEU A 11 -20.61 -6.15 11.74
C LEU A 11 -21.95 -6.30 11.01
N ARG A 12 -22.40 -5.20 10.41
CA ARG A 12 -23.50 -5.23 9.45
C ARG A 12 -22.97 -6.01 8.25
N PHE A 13 -23.09 -7.34 8.32
CA PHE A 13 -23.19 -8.18 7.14
C PHE A 13 -24.37 -7.63 6.36
N VAL A 14 -24.09 -6.72 5.44
CA VAL A 14 -25.00 -6.49 4.33
C VAL A 14 -25.06 -7.84 3.64
N HIS A 15 -26.14 -8.58 3.90
CA HIS A 15 -26.54 -9.74 3.11
C HIS A 15 -26.95 -9.21 1.72
N GLY A 16 -25.98 -8.66 0.99
CA GLY A 16 -25.98 -8.78 -0.44
C GLY A 16 -25.59 -10.22 -0.69
N SER A 17 -26.57 -11.05 -0.99
CA SER A 17 -26.35 -12.38 -1.55
C SER A 17 -25.42 -12.19 -2.74
N LEU A 18 -24.13 -12.48 -2.54
CA LEU A 18 -23.22 -12.66 -3.66
C LEU A 18 -23.83 -13.79 -4.48
N PRO A 19 -24.01 -13.60 -5.81
CA PRO A 19 -24.48 -14.69 -6.64
C PRO A 19 -23.55 -15.88 -6.40
N SER A 20 -24.17 -17.06 -6.19
CA SER A 20 -23.49 -18.33 -5.93
C SER A 20 -22.74 -18.79 -7.18
N ASN A 21 -21.72 -18.04 -7.57
CA ASN A 21 -20.83 -18.37 -8.65
C ASN A 21 -19.45 -18.47 -8.04
N SER A 22 -18.98 -19.69 -7.93
CA SER A 22 -17.72 -20.13 -7.34
C SER A 22 -16.57 -19.23 -7.80
N GLN A 23 -16.24 -18.21 -7.02
CA GLN A 23 -15.10 -17.35 -7.30
C GLN A 23 -13.85 -18.09 -6.83
N ARG A 24 -13.43 -19.06 -7.62
CA ARG A 24 -12.15 -19.73 -7.48
C ARG A 24 -11.09 -18.77 -8.02
N PHE A 25 -10.43 -18.06 -7.12
CA PHE A 25 -9.08 -17.61 -7.44
C PHE A 25 -8.27 -18.85 -7.77
N LEU A 26 -7.66 -18.85 -8.94
CA LEU A 26 -7.04 -20.05 -9.46
C LEU A 26 -5.69 -20.26 -8.78
N HIS A 27 -4.93 -19.18 -8.59
CA HIS A 27 -3.57 -19.26 -8.08
C HIS A 27 -3.14 -17.99 -7.33
N VAL A 28 -2.13 -18.17 -6.47
CA VAL A 28 -1.40 -17.09 -5.81
C VAL A 28 0.04 -17.13 -6.30
N GLU A 29 0.59 -15.96 -6.59
CA GLU A 29 1.98 -15.79 -6.95
C GLU A 29 2.67 -14.85 -5.97
N ARG A 30 3.82 -15.27 -5.44
CA ARG A 30 4.68 -14.42 -4.62
C ARG A 30 5.58 -13.59 -5.53
N ARG A 31 5.54 -12.28 -5.37
CA ARG A 31 6.48 -11.33 -5.99
C ARG A 31 7.42 -10.81 -4.92
N LYS A 32 8.35 -9.93 -5.30
CA LYS A 32 9.38 -9.42 -4.40
C LYS A 32 8.80 -8.62 -3.22
N ASP A 33 7.79 -7.80 -3.47
CA ASP A 33 7.23 -6.81 -2.54
C ASP A 33 5.71 -6.91 -2.36
N HIS A 34 5.07 -7.83 -3.08
CA HIS A 34 3.63 -8.02 -3.06
C HIS A 34 3.22 -9.47 -3.33
N LEU A 35 2.00 -9.78 -2.95
CA LEU A 35 1.29 -10.98 -3.35
C LEU A 35 0.38 -10.66 -4.53
N ARG A 36 0.38 -11.52 -5.55
CA ARG A 36 -0.53 -11.45 -6.68
C ARG A 36 -1.56 -12.56 -6.60
N LEU A 37 -2.84 -12.19 -6.54
CA LEU A 37 -3.95 -13.10 -6.74
C LEU A 37 -4.32 -13.14 -8.23
N ILE A 38 -4.62 -14.32 -8.77
CA ILE A 38 -4.99 -14.50 -10.17
C ILE A 38 -6.40 -15.10 -10.25
N ASP A 39 -7.32 -14.38 -10.88
CA ASP A 39 -8.69 -14.83 -11.17
C ASP A 39 -8.92 -14.85 -12.68
N LYS A 40 -8.81 -16.03 -13.29
CA LYS A 40 -8.91 -16.27 -14.75
C LYS A 40 -7.93 -15.40 -15.54
N ASN A 41 -8.37 -14.19 -15.90
CA ASN A 41 -7.62 -13.21 -16.71
C ASN A 41 -7.26 -11.94 -15.93
N ASP A 42 -7.81 -11.76 -14.73
CA ASP A 42 -7.54 -10.60 -13.87
C ASP A 42 -6.45 -10.94 -12.86
N THR A 43 -5.61 -9.95 -12.57
CA THR A 43 -4.61 -10.02 -11.49
C THR A 43 -4.92 -8.97 -10.44
N ILE A 44 -4.68 -9.29 -9.16
CA ILE A 44 -4.88 -8.34 -8.07
C ILE A 44 -3.65 -8.37 -7.17
N ASP A 45 -2.95 -7.25 -7.10
CA ASP A 45 -1.72 -7.11 -6.32
C ASP A 45 -1.99 -6.50 -4.94
N PHE A 46 -1.44 -7.12 -3.90
CA PHE A 46 -1.46 -6.63 -2.52
C PHE A 46 -0.03 -6.60 -1.96
N HIS A 47 0.50 -5.41 -1.66
CA HIS A 47 1.82 -5.27 -1.02
C HIS A 47 1.85 -5.97 0.35
N TYR A 48 2.99 -6.57 0.68
CA TYR A 48 3.16 -7.31 1.92
C TYR A 48 2.93 -6.46 3.17
N ILE A 49 3.42 -5.21 3.17
CA ILE A 49 3.18 -4.26 4.26
C ILE A 49 1.69 -4.01 4.49
N TRP A 50 0.90 -3.90 3.40
CA TRP A 50 -0.54 -3.68 3.50
C TRP A 50 -1.24 -4.89 4.09
N LEU A 51 -0.88 -6.10 3.64
CA LEU A 51 -1.45 -7.35 4.18
C LEU A 51 -1.09 -7.50 5.67
N ARG A 52 0.17 -7.29 6.06
CA ARG A 52 0.57 -7.37 7.48
C ARG A 52 -0.15 -6.34 8.34
N HIS A 53 -0.23 -5.10 7.89
CA HIS A 53 -0.90 -4.04 8.63
C HIS A 53 -2.39 -4.35 8.80
N ASN A 54 -3.04 -4.90 7.78
CA ASN A 54 -4.46 -5.21 7.80
C ASN A 54 -4.82 -6.57 8.41
N CYS A 55 -3.86 -7.29 9.00
CA CYS A 55 -4.08 -8.56 9.69
C CYS A 55 -5.20 -8.47 10.75
N PHE A 56 -6.01 -9.53 10.87
CA PHE A 56 -7.12 -9.65 11.82
C PHE A 56 -6.82 -10.50 13.07
N GLU A 57 -5.56 -10.88 13.29
CA GLU A 57 -5.18 -11.70 14.45
C GLU A 57 -5.45 -10.95 15.77
N ILE A 58 -6.41 -11.44 16.54
CA ILE A 58 -6.83 -10.83 17.82
C ILE A 58 -5.71 -10.93 18.84
N GLY A 59 -5.46 -9.84 19.57
CA GLY A 59 -4.40 -9.75 20.58
C GLY A 59 -3.00 -9.45 20.01
N LYS A 60 -2.81 -9.53 18.68
CA LYS A 60 -1.55 -9.18 18.01
C LYS A 60 -1.68 -8.02 17.02
N SER A 61 -2.79 -8.00 16.28
CA SER A 61 -3.08 -6.96 15.29
C SER A 61 -4.33 -6.15 15.62
N ILE A 62 -5.28 -6.77 16.31
CA ILE A 62 -6.54 -6.15 16.74
C ILE A 62 -6.67 -6.26 18.26
N HIS A 63 -7.01 -5.17 18.94
CA HIS A 63 -7.25 -5.17 20.37
C HIS A 63 -8.47 -6.05 20.71
N PRO A 64 -8.36 -7.00 21.66
CA PRO A 64 -9.42 -7.97 21.93
C PRO A 64 -10.71 -7.35 22.48
N GLN A 65 -10.63 -6.19 23.12
CA GLN A 65 -11.80 -5.54 23.74
C GLN A 65 -12.41 -4.45 22.87
N THR A 66 -11.58 -3.61 22.25
CA THR A 66 -12.06 -2.44 21.49
C THR A 66 -12.26 -2.75 20.01
N GLY A 67 -11.65 -3.82 19.49
CA GLY A 67 -11.66 -4.13 18.06
C GLY A 67 -10.81 -3.18 17.21
N GLU A 68 -10.07 -2.27 17.84
CA GLU A 68 -9.21 -1.32 17.16
C GLU A 68 -7.91 -1.99 16.71
N ARG A 69 -7.32 -1.45 15.64
CA ARG A 69 -6.00 -1.89 15.19
C ARG A 69 -4.93 -1.38 16.17
N ILE A 70 -4.04 -2.28 16.59
CA ILE A 70 -2.99 -1.98 17.58
C ILE A 70 -1.57 -2.10 16.99
N VAL A 71 -1.46 -2.30 15.69
CA VAL A 71 -0.17 -2.36 14.97
C VAL A 71 0.06 -1.01 14.30
N ASP A 72 1.20 -0.39 14.62
CA ASP A 72 1.68 0.78 13.89
C ASP A 72 2.31 0.34 12.55
N CYS A 73 2.01 1.07 11.48
CA CYS A 73 2.65 0.89 10.17
C CYS A 73 4.17 1.04 10.26
N ALA A 74 4.68 1.93 11.11
CA ALA A 74 6.11 2.21 11.24
C ALA A 74 6.89 1.06 11.91
N GLU A 75 6.20 0.21 12.66
CA GLU A 75 6.79 -0.96 13.32
C GLU A 75 6.90 -2.17 12.39
N ILE A 76 6.21 -2.15 11.24
CA ILE A 76 6.29 -3.23 10.25
C ILE A 76 7.58 -3.04 9.44
N PRO A 77 8.48 -4.05 9.39
CA PRO A 77 9.70 -3.96 8.60
C PRO A 77 9.40 -3.68 7.12
N SER A 78 10.12 -2.73 6.52
CA SER A 78 9.99 -2.43 5.08
C SER A 78 10.37 -3.59 4.17
N THR A 79 11.13 -4.56 4.70
CA THR A 79 11.55 -5.79 4.05
C THR A 79 10.65 -6.98 4.38
N ILE A 80 9.48 -6.75 4.97
CA ILE A 80 8.58 -7.85 5.36
C ILE A 80 8.18 -8.69 4.15
N GLU A 81 8.30 -10.01 4.31
CA GLU A 81 7.86 -11.00 3.35
C GLU A 81 7.23 -12.18 4.09
N PRO A 82 6.30 -12.91 3.46
CA PRO A 82 5.69 -14.08 4.09
C PRO A 82 6.66 -15.26 4.12
N GLU A 83 6.68 -16.03 5.19
CA GLU A 83 7.36 -17.35 5.20
C GLU A 83 6.56 -18.35 4.35
N HIS A 84 5.22 -18.32 4.48
CA HIS A 84 4.33 -19.22 3.77
C HIS A 84 3.03 -18.52 3.36
N VAL A 85 2.48 -18.93 2.22
CA VAL A 85 1.19 -18.45 1.70
C VAL A 85 0.39 -19.63 1.17
N GLU A 86 -0.87 -19.71 1.56
CA GLU A 86 -1.76 -20.82 1.25
C GLU A 86 -3.17 -20.30 0.93
N LEU A 87 -3.74 -20.74 -0.18
CA LEU A 87 -5.19 -20.62 -0.42
C LEU A 87 -5.88 -21.83 0.21
N ILE A 88 -6.85 -21.55 1.08
CA ILE A 88 -7.68 -22.57 1.70
C ILE A 88 -8.99 -22.61 0.90
N ASP A 89 -8.99 -23.41 -0.17
CA ASP A 89 -10.07 -23.46 -1.18
C ASP A 89 -11.45 -23.74 -0.59
N ASN A 90 -11.53 -24.64 0.40
CA ASN A 90 -12.80 -24.98 1.05
C ASN A 90 -13.39 -23.83 1.87
N GLU A 91 -12.56 -22.88 2.29
CA GLU A 91 -12.96 -21.78 3.16
C GLU A 91 -12.97 -20.43 2.42
N GLN A 92 -12.53 -20.38 1.16
CA GLN A 92 -12.37 -19.13 0.42
C GLN A 92 -11.52 -18.12 1.21
N LYS A 93 -10.40 -18.60 1.75
CA LYS A 93 -9.48 -17.79 2.57
C LYS A 93 -8.06 -17.83 2.05
N LEU A 94 -7.34 -16.76 2.31
CA LEU A 94 -5.90 -16.66 2.14
C LEU A 94 -5.25 -16.68 3.52
N LYS A 95 -4.41 -17.68 3.76
CA LYS A 95 -3.56 -17.76 4.95
C LYS A 95 -2.15 -17.31 4.59
N ILE A 96 -1.59 -16.44 5.43
CA ILE A 96 -0.23 -15.94 5.31
C ILE A 96 0.48 -16.12 6.65
N VAL A 97 1.56 -16.88 6.66
CA VAL A 97 2.46 -17.01 7.81
C VAL A 97 3.61 -16.04 7.61
N TRP A 98 3.80 -15.13 8.56
CA TRP A 98 4.85 -14.10 8.51
C TRP A 98 6.07 -14.48 9.35
N SER A 99 5.83 -15.23 10.41
CA SER A 99 6.83 -15.80 11.32
C SER A 99 6.15 -16.89 12.13
N LYS A 100 6.93 -17.61 12.95
CA LYS A 100 6.42 -18.55 13.96
C LYS A 100 5.29 -17.97 14.82
N ASP A 101 5.34 -16.68 15.12
CA ASP A 101 4.43 -16.03 16.06
C ASP A 101 3.37 -15.16 15.38
N HIS A 102 3.27 -15.11 14.04
CA HIS A 102 2.28 -14.25 13.39
C HIS A 102 1.69 -14.87 12.13
N THR A 103 0.35 -14.93 12.07
CA THR A 103 -0.39 -15.46 10.93
C THR A 103 -1.57 -14.55 10.61
N SER A 104 -1.72 -14.19 9.35
CA SER A 104 -2.93 -13.53 8.86
C SER A 104 -3.83 -14.53 8.16
N LEU A 105 -5.13 -14.40 8.40
CA LEU A 105 -6.17 -15.15 7.72
C LEU A 105 -7.18 -14.15 7.15
N PHE A 106 -7.30 -14.11 5.83
CA PHE A 106 -8.18 -13.18 5.12
C PHE A 106 -9.27 -13.93 4.37
N ASP A 107 -10.50 -13.47 4.50
CA ASP A 107 -11.56 -13.87 3.57
C ASP A 107 -11.26 -13.28 2.19
N LEU A 108 -11.36 -14.08 1.13
CA LEU A 108 -11.10 -13.63 -0.24
C LEU A 108 -12.09 -12.53 -0.66
N SER A 109 -13.32 -12.55 -0.14
CA SER A 109 -14.32 -11.49 -0.34
C SER A 109 -13.87 -10.15 0.25
N TYR A 110 -13.23 -10.16 1.42
CA TYR A 110 -12.66 -8.96 2.04
C TYR A 110 -11.51 -8.41 1.18
N LEU A 111 -10.60 -9.27 0.72
CA LEU A 111 -9.51 -8.84 -0.15
C LEU A 111 -10.04 -8.23 -1.46
N LEU A 112 -11.03 -8.87 -2.07
CA LEU A 112 -11.69 -8.36 -3.27
C LEU A 112 -12.35 -6.99 -3.06
N ALA A 113 -13.07 -6.83 -1.95
CA ALA A 113 -13.73 -5.56 -1.62
C ALA A 113 -12.74 -4.42 -1.36
N ASN A 114 -11.48 -4.75 -0.99
CA ASN A 114 -10.42 -3.79 -0.69
C ASN A 114 -9.29 -3.80 -1.74
N ALA A 115 -9.55 -4.35 -2.92
CA ALA A 115 -8.56 -4.47 -3.98
C ALA A 115 -8.16 -3.10 -4.54
N TYR A 116 -6.88 -2.74 -4.45
CA TYR A 116 -6.33 -1.50 -5.03
C TYR A 116 -5.34 -1.76 -6.17
N GLY A 117 -4.78 -2.97 -6.27
CA GLY A 117 -3.83 -3.37 -7.31
C GLY A 117 -4.46 -4.17 -8.45
N LYS A 118 -5.74 -3.93 -8.79
CA LYS A 118 -6.42 -4.68 -9.85
C LYS A 118 -5.81 -4.33 -11.22
N ASN A 119 -5.40 -5.37 -11.96
CA ASN A 119 -4.78 -5.30 -13.28
C ASN A 119 -3.69 -4.22 -13.37
N ARG A 120 -2.91 -4.09 -12.29
CA ARG A 120 -1.90 -3.05 -12.16
C ARG A 120 -0.85 -3.21 -13.26
N ILE A 121 -0.73 -2.17 -14.09
CA ILE A 121 0.36 -2.04 -15.05
C ILE A 121 1.50 -1.34 -14.34
N GLU A 122 2.71 -1.90 -14.44
CA GLU A 122 3.89 -1.29 -13.84
C GLU A 122 4.15 0.07 -14.52
N THR A 123 4.13 1.14 -13.72
CA THR A 123 4.43 2.46 -14.24
C THR A 123 5.92 2.57 -14.48
N LYS A 124 6.30 3.00 -15.68
CA LYS A 124 7.70 3.36 -15.93
C LYS A 124 8.06 4.50 -15.00
N LYS A 125 9.10 4.30 -14.19
CA LYS A 125 9.68 5.39 -13.41
C LYS A 125 10.03 6.54 -14.35
N PRO A 126 9.79 7.80 -13.95
CA PRO A 126 10.29 8.94 -14.71
C PRO A 126 11.78 8.75 -14.97
N GLN A 127 12.19 8.86 -16.23
CA GLN A 127 13.60 8.71 -16.62
C GLN A 127 14.41 9.98 -16.39
N THR A 128 13.78 11.04 -15.90
CA THR A 128 14.40 12.33 -15.59
C THR A 128 15.50 12.13 -14.56
N LYS A 129 16.71 12.57 -14.89
CA LYS A 129 17.83 12.61 -13.94
C LYS A 129 17.84 13.95 -13.21
N ILE A 130 18.49 14.00 -12.05
CA ILE A 130 18.60 15.26 -11.29
C ILE A 130 19.31 16.32 -12.15
N GLU A 131 20.32 15.93 -12.92
CA GLU A 131 21.06 16.83 -13.81
C GLU A 131 20.17 17.52 -14.86
N ASP A 132 19.07 16.89 -15.28
CA ASP A 132 18.13 17.46 -16.27
C ASP A 132 17.30 18.61 -15.66
N ILE A 133 17.08 18.58 -14.35
CA ILE A 133 16.28 19.55 -13.61
C ILE A 133 17.13 20.49 -12.77
N GLU A 134 18.45 20.33 -12.78
CA GLU A 134 19.37 21.14 -12.00
C GLU A 134 19.82 22.40 -12.75
N PHE A 135 19.99 23.49 -12.00
CA PHE A 135 20.59 24.73 -12.46
C PHE A 135 21.48 25.31 -11.36
N ILE A 136 22.71 25.69 -11.71
CA ILE A 136 23.64 26.36 -10.79
C ILE A 136 23.38 27.86 -10.87
N TYR A 137 22.99 28.46 -9.75
CA TYR A 137 22.75 29.89 -9.68
C TYR A 137 24.04 30.69 -9.85
N ASN A 138 23.96 31.73 -10.68
CA ASN A 138 24.99 32.75 -10.81
C ASN A 138 24.34 34.13 -10.62
N LYS A 139 24.75 34.85 -9.57
CA LYS A 139 24.21 36.18 -9.22
C LYS A 139 24.38 37.23 -10.32
N ASN A 140 25.37 37.06 -11.20
CA ASN A 140 25.63 38.01 -12.28
C ASN A 140 24.72 37.76 -13.51
N GLU A 141 23.91 36.71 -13.50
CA GLU A 141 23.12 36.24 -14.65
C GLU A 141 21.65 36.01 -14.28
N TYR A 142 21.02 36.99 -13.63
CA TYR A 142 19.65 36.87 -13.10
C TYR A 142 18.60 36.51 -14.17
N ASP A 143 18.64 37.15 -15.35
CA ASP A 143 17.69 36.84 -16.44
C ASP A 143 17.89 35.44 -17.01
N THR A 144 19.12 34.93 -17.00
CA THR A 144 19.45 33.56 -17.42
C THR A 144 18.91 32.58 -16.40
N TYR A 145 19.04 32.88 -15.11
CA TYR A 145 18.46 32.11 -14.02
C TYR A 145 16.94 31.97 -14.16
N LEU A 146 16.19 33.08 -14.32
CA LEU A 146 14.73 33.05 -14.46
C LEU A 146 14.28 32.24 -15.67
N ARG A 147 14.93 32.44 -16.82
CA ARG A 147 14.64 31.67 -18.04
C ARG A 147 14.90 30.17 -17.84
N ASN A 148 16.03 29.80 -17.25
CA ASN A 148 16.36 28.40 -17.00
C ASN A 148 15.38 27.71 -16.04
N CYS A 149 14.93 28.41 -15.00
CA CYS A 149 13.91 27.93 -14.09
C CYS A 149 12.56 27.75 -14.78
N ALA A 150 12.10 28.75 -15.54
CA ALA A 150 10.82 28.69 -16.25
C ALA A 150 10.79 27.55 -17.27
N GLU A 151 11.85 27.38 -18.08
CA GLU A 151 11.93 26.30 -19.07
C GLU A 151 11.93 24.91 -18.42
N ARG A 152 12.65 24.73 -17.30
CA ARG A 152 12.66 23.45 -16.56
C ARG A 152 11.34 23.16 -15.88
N LEU A 153 10.72 24.14 -15.23
CA LEU A 153 9.39 23.98 -14.63
C LEU A 153 8.35 23.62 -15.68
N LYS A 154 8.38 24.28 -16.85
CA LYS A 154 7.46 23.97 -17.95
C LYS A 154 7.66 22.56 -18.50
N LYS A 155 8.90 22.10 -18.60
CA LYS A 155 9.25 20.79 -19.19
C LYS A 155 9.11 19.63 -18.21
N PHE A 156 9.50 19.83 -16.95
CA PHE A 156 9.65 18.75 -15.96
C PHE A 156 8.73 18.90 -14.75
N GLY A 157 8.07 20.05 -14.56
CA GLY A 157 7.24 20.35 -13.40
C GLY A 157 8.03 20.68 -12.12
N LEU A 158 9.35 20.66 -12.19
CA LEU A 158 10.27 20.88 -11.06
C LEU A 158 11.59 21.47 -11.55
N VAL A 159 12.25 22.26 -10.71
CA VAL A 159 13.64 22.72 -10.87
C VAL A 159 14.37 22.62 -9.54
N VAL A 160 15.64 22.19 -9.58
CA VAL A 160 16.56 22.20 -8.43
C VAL A 160 17.59 23.31 -8.66
N VAL A 161 17.57 24.34 -7.83
CA VAL A 161 18.54 25.43 -7.92
C VAL A 161 19.66 25.19 -6.90
N ARG A 162 20.90 25.13 -7.36
CA ARG A 162 22.10 24.99 -6.52
C ARG A 162 22.81 26.32 -6.35
N GLN A 163 23.58 26.44 -5.26
CA GLN A 163 24.43 27.60 -4.98
C GLN A 163 23.71 28.95 -4.94
N ARG A 164 22.39 28.97 -4.65
CA ARG A 164 21.62 30.22 -4.54
C ARG A 164 22.01 31.08 -3.34
N GLY A 165 22.60 30.46 -2.32
CA GLY A 165 22.85 31.04 -1.01
C GLY A 165 21.98 30.40 0.06
N LEU A 166 22.21 30.77 1.33
CA LEU A 166 21.38 30.39 2.48
C LEU A 166 20.48 31.52 2.96
N ASP A 167 20.61 32.71 2.35
CA ASP A 167 19.81 33.88 2.72
C ASP A 167 18.40 33.73 2.15
N THR A 168 17.45 33.43 3.02
CA THR A 168 16.05 33.25 2.68
C THR A 168 15.34 34.55 2.35
N GLU A 169 15.86 35.70 2.79
CA GLU A 169 15.27 37.02 2.52
C GLU A 169 15.55 37.49 1.09
N GLU A 170 16.60 36.96 0.44
CA GLU A 170 16.87 37.20 -0.98
C GLU A 170 16.01 36.33 -1.93
N LEU A 171 15.14 35.47 -1.40
CA LEU A 171 14.28 34.56 -2.17
C LEU A 171 12.86 35.12 -2.39
N MET A 172 12.47 36.18 -1.68
CA MET A 172 11.17 36.89 -1.82
C MET A 172 11.31 38.15 -2.66
#